data_AF-A0A853BZS3-F1
#
_entry.id   AF-A0A853BZS3-F1
#
_cell.length_a   1.000
_cell.length_b   1.000
_cell.length_c   1.000
_cell.angle_alpha   90.00
_cell.angle_beta   90.00
_cell.angle_gamma   90.00
#
_symmetry.space_group_name_H-M   'P 1'
#
loop_
_entity.id
_entity.type
_entity.pdbx_description
1 polymer ?
#
loop_
_entity_poly.entity_id
_entity_poly.type
_entity_poly.pdbx_seq_one_letter_code
_entity_poly.pdbx_strand_id
1 'polypeptide(L)'
;MSRGRAVWGVVLAVSLLAFSGVLVLSDIDRLLGSPADVGVGGEHAFLQHQPGRPGEPVAWDPCQEIRYQVNPEGGPDDAEDFVAEAVDEVSALTGLQFVYDGSTDRRPSSLVDSGAFGHAPVLIAWADEDEVPDLDGDVVGVGGATAIGMGGGRQRYVTGSVTLDTDLDADLDSDVARGVLLHELGHLVGLDHVSDRDELMYADGTFVRDFGPGDREGLVRLGEGRCF
;
A
#
# COMPACT_ATOMS: atom_id res chain seq x y z
N MET A 1 87.15 28.12 18.69
CA MET A 1 86.86 26.70 18.39
C MET A 1 85.96 26.19 19.53
N SER A 2 84.64 26.08 19.30
CA SER A 2 83.89 24.79 19.22
C SER A 2 83.86 24.05 20.57
N ARG A 3 82.76 23.71 21.28
CA ARG A 3 81.32 23.44 21.07
C ARG A 3 80.66 23.60 22.47
N GLY A 4 79.43 24.09 22.66
CA GLY A 4 78.16 23.50 22.24
C GLY A 4 77.67 22.40 23.22
N ARG A 5 76.93 22.76 24.29
CA ARG A 5 76.20 21.81 25.16
C ARG A 5 74.70 21.90 24.85
N ALA A 6 74.13 20.81 24.38
CA ALA A 6 72.72 20.68 24.05
C ALA A 6 71.88 20.42 25.32
N VAL A 7 70.76 21.13 25.43
CA VAL A 7 69.71 20.94 26.44
C VAL A 7 68.68 19.96 25.87
N TRP A 8 68.36 18.91 26.61
CA TRP A 8 67.30 17.96 26.27
C TRP A 8 65.94 18.53 26.67
N GLY A 9 65.08 18.79 25.70
CA GLY A 9 63.67 19.13 25.90
C GLY A 9 62.81 17.87 25.90
N VAL A 10 62.01 17.68 26.95
CA VAL A 10 61.00 16.63 27.06
C VAL A 10 59.77 17.05 26.24
N VAL A 11 59.38 16.26 25.24
CA VAL A 11 58.13 16.44 24.50
C VAL A 11 57.05 15.58 25.16
N LEU A 12 56.07 16.22 25.78
CA LEU A 12 54.84 15.59 26.26
C LEU A 12 53.90 15.39 25.07
N ALA A 13 53.71 14.14 24.65
CA ALA A 13 52.71 13.77 23.67
C ALA A 13 51.33 13.72 24.34
N VAL A 14 50.44 14.64 23.99
CA VAL A 14 49.02 14.59 24.34
C VAL A 14 48.32 13.72 23.31
N SER A 15 47.95 12.50 23.69
CA SER A 15 47.14 11.60 22.87
C SER A 15 45.69 12.09 22.85
N LEU A 16 45.27 12.69 21.73
CA LEU A 16 43.87 12.92 21.41
C LEU A 16 43.24 11.60 20.95
N LEU A 17 42.50 10.94 21.83
CA LEU A 17 41.61 9.85 21.45
C LEU A 17 40.40 10.45 20.74
N ALA A 18 40.39 10.41 19.41
CA ALA A 18 39.20 10.69 18.61
C ALA A 18 38.23 9.50 18.76
N PHE A 19 37.15 9.70 19.51
CA PHE A 19 36.01 8.79 19.49
C PHE A 19 35.30 8.95 18.15
N SER A 20 35.55 8.05 17.20
CA SER A 20 34.70 7.86 16.02
C SER A 20 33.38 7.22 16.47
N GLY A 21 32.48 8.03 17.02
CA GLY A 21 31.11 7.62 17.23
C GLY A 21 30.43 7.46 15.88
N VAL A 22 30.18 6.22 15.46
CA VAL A 22 29.17 5.95 14.42
C VAL A 22 27.82 6.25 15.07
N LEU A 23 27.26 7.42 14.77
CA LEU A 23 25.85 7.69 14.98
C LEU A 23 25.08 6.80 13.99
N VAL A 24 24.63 5.64 14.43
CA VAL A 24 23.55 4.91 13.75
C VAL A 24 22.28 5.68 14.07
N LEU A 25 21.94 6.66 13.23
CA LEU A 25 20.59 7.23 13.21
C LEU A 25 19.68 6.12 12.70
N SER A 26 18.88 5.54 13.59
CA SER A 26 17.85 4.59 13.24
C SER A 26 16.75 5.31 12.45
N ASP A 27 16.71 5.12 11.14
CA ASP A 27 15.71 5.63 10.17
C ASP A 27 14.33 4.94 10.35
N ILE A 28 13.82 4.81 11.57
CA ILE A 28 12.59 4.04 11.83
C ILE A 28 11.31 4.78 11.41
N ASP A 29 11.41 6.10 11.16
CA ASP A 29 10.27 6.96 10.83
C ASP A 29 10.37 7.57 9.41
N ARG A 30 11.13 6.95 8.50
CA ARG A 30 11.24 7.45 7.12
C ARG A 30 10.25 6.71 6.22
N LEU A 31 9.43 7.48 5.50
CA LEU A 31 8.59 6.97 4.41
C LEU A 31 9.46 6.18 3.41
N LEU A 32 8.97 5.02 2.96
CA LEU A 32 9.70 4.21 1.99
C LEU A 32 9.63 4.78 0.57
N GLY A 33 8.54 5.50 0.25
CA GLY A 33 8.36 6.25 -0.98
C GLY A 33 7.74 7.64 -0.73
N SER A 34 7.59 8.42 -1.79
CA SER A 34 6.93 9.73 -1.74
C SER A 34 5.62 9.66 -2.51
N PRO A 35 4.49 10.11 -1.94
CA PRO A 35 3.26 10.30 -2.69
C PRO A 35 3.46 11.21 -3.89
N ALA A 36 2.65 11.01 -4.93
CA ALA A 36 2.72 11.82 -6.14
C ALA A 36 2.33 13.28 -5.89
N ASP A 37 2.87 14.19 -6.70
CA ASP A 37 2.42 15.58 -6.76
C ASP A 37 1.28 15.68 -7.78
N VAL A 38 0.04 15.66 -7.29
CA VAL A 38 -1.19 15.69 -8.09
C VAL A 38 -1.94 17.00 -7.87
N GLY A 39 -2.70 17.43 -8.88
CA GLY A 39 -3.61 18.56 -8.71
C GLY A 39 -4.66 18.27 -7.64
N VAL A 40 -5.13 19.31 -6.97
CA VAL A 40 -6.26 19.22 -6.03
C VAL A 40 -7.59 19.37 -6.76
N GLY A 41 -8.61 18.65 -6.31
CA GLY A 41 -9.97 18.68 -6.86
C GLY A 41 -10.54 17.31 -7.16
N GLY A 42 -11.85 17.23 -7.33
CA GLY A 42 -12.61 15.98 -7.43
C GLY A 42 -13.24 15.57 -6.11
N GLU A 43 -14.03 14.50 -6.12
CA GLU A 43 -14.63 13.91 -4.92
C GLU A 43 -13.81 12.69 -4.47
N HIS A 44 -13.53 12.58 -3.17
CA HIS A 44 -12.91 11.39 -2.60
C HIS A 44 -13.42 11.13 -1.19
N ALA A 45 -13.45 9.85 -0.81
CA ALA A 45 -13.85 9.39 0.50
C ALA A 45 -12.89 8.29 1.01
N PHE A 46 -12.99 7.94 2.29
CA PHE A 46 -12.14 6.94 2.93
C PHE A 46 -12.97 5.93 3.71
N LEU A 47 -12.62 4.64 3.58
CA LEU A 47 -13.41 3.51 4.13
C LEU A 47 -13.57 3.64 5.64
N GLN A 48 -12.51 4.10 6.31
CA GLN A 48 -12.46 4.20 7.76
C GLN A 48 -11.74 5.47 8.19
N HIS A 49 -12.20 6.01 9.32
CA HIS A 49 -11.58 7.14 9.99
C HIS A 49 -11.15 6.75 11.39
N GLN A 50 -10.07 7.38 11.87
CA GLN A 50 -9.51 7.11 13.18
C GLN A 50 -10.56 7.36 14.29
N PRO A 51 -10.63 6.50 15.32
CA PRO A 51 -11.55 6.69 16.44
C PRO A 51 -11.43 8.09 17.09
N GLY A 52 -12.54 8.84 17.10
CA GLY A 52 -12.60 10.20 17.65
C GLY A 52 -11.91 11.28 16.79
N ARG A 53 -11.50 10.95 15.56
CA ARG A 53 -10.80 11.85 14.63
C ARG A 53 -11.36 11.67 13.21
N PRO A 54 -12.57 12.19 12.92
CA PRO A 54 -13.25 11.96 11.65
C PRO A 54 -12.58 12.61 10.43
N GLY A 55 -11.54 13.43 10.61
CA GLY A 55 -10.75 13.99 9.50
C GLY A 55 -9.44 13.28 9.24
N GLU A 56 -9.13 12.20 9.98
CA GLU A 56 -7.93 11.41 9.81
C GLU A 56 -8.32 10.00 9.34
N PRO A 57 -7.98 9.58 8.11
CA PRO A 57 -8.30 8.23 7.66
C PRO A 57 -7.50 7.17 8.42
N VAL A 58 -8.03 5.96 8.47
CA VAL A 58 -7.20 4.76 8.71
C VAL A 58 -6.43 4.49 7.43
N ALA A 59 -5.14 4.20 7.55
CA ALA A 59 -4.25 3.99 6.41
C ALA A 59 -3.24 2.88 6.71
N TRP A 60 -2.52 2.46 5.68
CA TRP A 60 -1.34 1.62 5.79
C TRP A 60 -0.18 2.38 6.46
N ASP A 61 0.82 1.65 6.96
CA ASP A 61 2.06 2.25 7.44
C ASP A 61 2.99 2.53 6.24
N PRO A 62 3.21 3.79 5.83
CA PRO A 62 4.03 4.11 4.66
C PRO A 62 5.52 3.87 4.86
N CYS A 63 5.90 3.40 6.05
CA CYS A 63 7.28 3.10 6.45
C CYS A 63 7.54 1.59 6.46
N GLN A 64 6.54 0.78 6.07
CA GLN A 64 6.62 -0.67 5.92
C GLN A 64 6.20 -1.11 4.52
N GLU A 65 6.81 -2.19 4.05
CA GLU A 65 6.43 -2.83 2.79
C GLU A 65 5.08 -3.56 2.94
N ILE A 66 4.21 -3.40 1.95
CA ILE A 66 2.98 -4.18 1.80
C ILE A 66 3.31 -5.39 0.93
N ARG A 67 3.43 -6.56 1.56
CA ARG A 67 3.64 -7.82 0.81
C ARG A 67 2.32 -8.25 0.18
N TYR A 68 2.35 -8.69 -1.08
CA TYR A 68 1.19 -9.27 -1.75
C TYR A 68 1.55 -10.57 -2.47
N GLN A 69 0.63 -11.51 -2.51
CA GLN A 69 0.70 -12.74 -3.30
C GLN A 69 -0.45 -12.77 -4.30
N VAL A 70 -0.22 -13.42 -5.44
CA VAL A 70 -1.23 -13.58 -6.48
C VAL A 70 -1.63 -15.05 -6.58
N ASN A 71 -2.93 -15.35 -6.53
CA ASN A 71 -3.43 -16.64 -6.99
C ASN A 71 -3.99 -16.47 -8.41
N PRO A 72 -3.31 -16.98 -9.45
CA PRO A 72 -3.72 -16.78 -10.83
C PRO A 72 -4.86 -17.71 -11.29
N GLU A 73 -5.29 -18.66 -10.47
CA GLU A 73 -6.34 -19.61 -10.83
C GLU A 73 -7.68 -18.91 -11.10
N GLY A 74 -8.18 -19.04 -12.33
CA GLY A 74 -9.39 -18.38 -12.80
C GLY A 74 -9.16 -17.00 -13.43
N GLY A 75 -7.93 -16.48 -13.36
CA GLY A 75 -7.53 -15.24 -14.02
C GLY A 75 -7.00 -15.44 -15.44
N PRO A 76 -6.58 -14.36 -16.11
CA PRO A 76 -5.98 -14.43 -17.44
C PRO A 76 -4.59 -15.10 -17.42
N ASP A 77 -4.10 -15.52 -18.59
CA ASP A 77 -2.79 -16.19 -18.74
C ASP A 77 -1.61 -15.36 -18.21
N ASP A 78 -1.74 -14.03 -18.20
CA ASP A 78 -0.78 -13.04 -17.72
C ASP A 78 -1.18 -12.38 -16.40
N ALA A 79 -2.02 -13.04 -15.58
CA ALA A 79 -2.55 -12.54 -14.31
C ALA A 79 -1.52 -11.86 -13.39
N GLU A 80 -0.33 -12.44 -13.22
CA GLU A 80 0.72 -11.87 -12.35
C GLU A 80 1.24 -10.52 -12.89
N ASP A 81 1.49 -10.43 -14.20
CA ASP A 81 1.96 -9.19 -14.85
C ASP A 81 0.86 -8.12 -14.83
N PHE A 82 -0.38 -8.51 -15.15
CA PHE A 82 -1.56 -7.65 -15.08
C PHE A 82 -1.73 -7.02 -13.68
N VAL A 83 -1.55 -7.82 -12.62
CA VAL A 83 -1.61 -7.33 -11.25
C VAL A 83 -0.44 -6.42 -10.91
N ALA A 84 0.78 -6.78 -11.33
CA ALA A 84 1.97 -5.99 -11.05
C ALA A 84 1.86 -4.58 -11.63
N GLU A 85 1.37 -4.43 -12.86
CA GLU A 85 1.18 -3.12 -13.50
C GLU A 85 0.20 -2.22 -12.75
N ALA A 86 -0.93 -2.77 -12.29
CA ALA A 86 -1.92 -2.01 -11.53
C ALA A 86 -1.41 -1.63 -10.12
N VAL A 87 -0.68 -2.53 -9.46
CA VAL A 87 -0.02 -2.27 -8.18
C VAL A 87 1.02 -1.17 -8.30
N ASP A 88 1.81 -1.16 -9.38
CA ASP A 88 2.81 -0.12 -9.65
C ASP A 88 2.16 1.28 -9.78
N GLU A 89 0.98 1.38 -10.39
CA GLU A 89 0.26 2.64 -10.49
C GLU A 89 -0.21 3.16 -9.13
N VAL A 90 -0.79 2.29 -8.30
CA VAL A 90 -1.21 2.64 -6.94
C VAL A 90 0.01 2.99 -6.07
N SER A 91 1.11 2.26 -6.22
CA SER A 91 2.38 2.57 -5.56
C SER A 91 2.91 3.95 -5.96
N ALA A 92 2.84 4.30 -7.25
CA ALA A 92 3.32 5.58 -7.75
C ALA A 92 2.49 6.77 -7.23
N LEU A 93 1.18 6.61 -7.05
CA LEU A 93 0.30 7.66 -6.53
C LEU A 93 0.42 7.81 -5.02
N THR A 94 0.39 6.70 -4.29
CA THR A 94 0.39 6.70 -2.82
C THR A 94 1.80 6.83 -2.24
N GLY A 95 2.84 6.44 -2.96
CA GLY A 95 4.19 6.26 -2.40
C GLY A 95 4.33 5.02 -1.49
N LEU A 96 3.24 4.28 -1.22
CA LEU A 96 3.30 3.01 -0.50
C LEU A 96 4.12 2.00 -1.32
N GLN A 97 4.96 1.22 -0.65
CA GLN A 97 5.83 0.25 -1.30
C GLN A 97 5.22 -1.14 -1.22
N PHE A 98 4.89 -1.71 -2.39
CA PHE A 98 4.38 -3.07 -2.51
C PHE A 98 5.52 -4.01 -2.89
N VAL A 99 5.54 -5.21 -2.31
CA VAL A 99 6.53 -6.24 -2.60
C VAL A 99 5.80 -7.51 -2.99
N TYR A 100 6.04 -7.96 -4.23
CA TYR A 100 5.53 -9.25 -4.68
C TYR A 100 6.20 -10.39 -3.90
N ASP A 101 5.40 -11.21 -3.25
CA ASP A 101 5.81 -12.33 -2.40
C ASP A 101 5.53 -13.69 -3.09
N GLY A 102 5.35 -13.68 -4.41
CA GLY A 102 5.16 -14.86 -5.24
C GLY A 102 3.71 -15.28 -5.43
N SER A 103 3.53 -16.32 -6.24
CA SER A 103 2.22 -16.92 -6.48
C SER A 103 1.82 -17.86 -5.35
N THR A 104 0.51 -18.09 -5.20
CA THR A 104 -0.05 -18.83 -4.06
C THR A 104 -1.28 -19.62 -4.45
N ASP A 105 -1.52 -20.73 -3.77
CA ASP A 105 -2.77 -21.50 -3.88
C ASP A 105 -3.82 -21.05 -2.85
N ARG A 106 -3.56 -19.96 -2.10
CA ARG A 106 -4.54 -19.39 -1.16
C ARG A 106 -5.77 -18.91 -1.92
N ARG A 107 -6.94 -19.30 -1.44
CA ARG A 107 -8.23 -18.89 -1.99
C ARG A 107 -8.89 -17.81 -1.11
N PRO A 108 -9.69 -16.88 -1.64
CA PRO A 108 -10.35 -15.82 -0.86
C PRO A 108 -11.08 -16.33 0.40
N SER A 109 -11.77 -17.45 0.30
CA SER A 109 -12.45 -18.12 1.43
C SER A 109 -11.54 -18.40 2.65
N SER A 110 -10.25 -18.68 2.40
CA SER A 110 -9.27 -18.98 3.46
C SER A 110 -8.95 -17.77 4.35
N LEU A 111 -9.20 -16.54 3.89
CA LEU A 111 -8.98 -15.32 4.66
C LEU A 111 -9.99 -15.20 5.80
N VAL A 112 -11.24 -15.57 5.54
CA VAL A 112 -12.35 -15.55 6.53
C VAL A 112 -12.10 -16.60 7.62
N ASP A 113 -11.65 -17.80 7.23
CA ASP A 113 -11.42 -18.93 8.14
C ASP A 113 -10.18 -18.78 9.02
N SER A 114 -9.18 -18.02 8.55
CA SER A 114 -7.88 -17.95 9.22
C SER A 114 -7.91 -17.23 10.57
N GLY A 115 -8.93 -16.40 10.83
CA GLY A 115 -8.94 -15.49 11.99
C GLY A 115 -7.64 -14.68 12.11
N ALA A 116 -6.91 -14.52 10.99
CA ALA A 116 -5.57 -13.98 10.98
C ALA A 116 -5.65 -12.47 11.12
N PHE A 117 -5.74 -12.02 12.36
CA PHE A 117 -5.35 -10.67 12.79
C PHE A 117 -3.85 -10.39 12.58
N GLY A 118 -3.22 -11.08 11.62
CA GLY A 118 -1.80 -11.12 11.37
C GLY A 118 -1.45 -10.42 10.07
N HIS A 119 -0.21 -9.96 9.99
CA HIS A 119 0.44 -9.34 8.84
C HIS A 119 0.64 -10.32 7.66
N ALA A 120 -0.38 -11.12 7.35
CA ALA A 120 -0.36 -11.97 6.17
C ALA A 120 -0.22 -11.08 4.92
N PRO A 121 0.50 -11.52 3.88
CA PRO A 121 0.53 -10.80 2.62
C PRO A 121 -0.89 -10.63 2.07
N VAL A 122 -1.16 -9.46 1.50
CA VAL A 122 -2.37 -9.19 0.72
C VAL A 122 -2.56 -10.32 -0.29
N LEU A 123 -3.79 -10.79 -0.44
CA LEU A 123 -4.13 -11.77 -1.48
C LEU A 123 -4.82 -11.05 -2.63
N ILE A 124 -4.31 -11.25 -3.84
CA ILE A 124 -4.98 -10.85 -5.08
C ILE A 124 -5.34 -12.12 -5.85
N ALA A 125 -6.61 -12.33 -6.15
CA ALA A 125 -7.10 -13.60 -6.69
C ALA A 125 -8.36 -13.42 -7.57
N TRP A 126 -8.78 -14.52 -8.21
CA TRP A 126 -10.05 -14.63 -8.93
C TRP A 126 -10.94 -15.70 -8.29
N ALA A 127 -12.24 -15.44 -8.19
CA ALA A 127 -13.21 -16.41 -7.67
C ALA A 127 -14.61 -16.17 -8.24
N ASP A 128 -15.49 -17.15 -8.09
CA ASP A 128 -16.93 -17.06 -8.40
C ASP A 128 -17.74 -16.71 -7.15
N GLU A 129 -19.05 -16.50 -7.32
CA GLU A 129 -19.99 -16.18 -6.24
C GLU A 129 -20.23 -17.37 -5.28
N ASP A 130 -19.96 -18.60 -5.72
CA ASP A 130 -20.01 -19.79 -4.87
C ASP A 130 -18.90 -19.74 -3.80
N GLU A 131 -17.71 -19.24 -4.15
CA GLU A 131 -16.63 -19.02 -3.20
C GLU A 131 -16.73 -17.68 -2.45
N VAL A 132 -17.04 -16.59 -3.16
CA VAL A 132 -17.15 -15.24 -2.59
C VAL A 132 -18.56 -14.70 -2.85
N PRO A 133 -19.51 -14.90 -1.92
CA PRO A 133 -20.91 -14.52 -2.12
C PRO A 133 -21.17 -13.04 -2.41
N ASP A 134 -20.21 -12.16 -2.08
CA ASP A 134 -20.29 -10.72 -2.37
C ASP A 134 -20.14 -10.42 -3.89
N LEU A 135 -19.70 -11.40 -4.70
CA LEU A 135 -19.64 -11.32 -6.16
C LEU A 135 -21.00 -11.60 -6.84
N ASP A 136 -22.03 -12.01 -6.10
CA ASP A 136 -23.35 -12.30 -6.69
C ASP A 136 -23.95 -11.07 -7.39
N GLY A 137 -24.49 -11.29 -8.59
CA GLY A 137 -25.17 -10.27 -9.40
C GLY A 137 -24.24 -9.56 -10.39
N ASP A 138 -24.18 -8.23 -10.31
CA ASP A 138 -23.41 -7.38 -11.23
C ASP A 138 -22.05 -6.93 -10.62
N VAL A 139 -21.59 -7.61 -9.56
CA VAL A 139 -20.37 -7.27 -8.84
C VAL A 139 -19.18 -7.99 -9.48
N VAL A 140 -18.26 -7.21 -10.06
CA VAL A 140 -17.13 -7.75 -10.84
C VAL A 140 -15.82 -7.83 -10.05
N GLY A 141 -15.83 -7.36 -8.80
CA GLY A 141 -14.68 -7.38 -7.90
C GLY A 141 -15.03 -6.93 -6.49
N VAL A 142 -14.19 -7.34 -5.53
CA VAL A 142 -14.27 -6.95 -4.12
C VAL A 142 -12.86 -6.75 -3.55
N GLY A 143 -12.61 -5.53 -3.11
CA GLY A 143 -11.36 -5.08 -2.51
C GLY A 143 -11.57 -4.55 -1.10
N GLY A 144 -10.54 -4.71 -0.25
CA GLY A 144 -10.57 -4.10 1.06
C GLY A 144 -9.39 -4.47 1.94
N ALA A 145 -9.26 -3.73 3.04
CA ALA A 145 -8.20 -3.93 4.02
C ALA A 145 -8.74 -4.17 5.43
N THR A 146 -8.00 -4.98 6.17
CA THR A 146 -8.22 -5.27 7.58
C THR A 146 -7.36 -4.36 8.44
N ALA A 147 -8.01 -3.63 9.34
CA ALA A 147 -7.36 -2.76 10.29
C ALA A 147 -7.22 -3.41 11.67
N ILE A 148 -6.10 -3.16 12.35
CA ILE A 148 -5.92 -3.50 13.77
C ILE A 148 -5.75 -2.25 14.62
N GLY A 149 -6.15 -2.37 15.90
CA GLY A 149 -5.88 -1.34 16.90
C GLY A 149 -4.40 -1.30 17.30
N MET A 150 -3.87 -0.10 17.42
CA MET A 150 -2.52 0.19 17.89
C MET A 150 -2.55 0.85 19.28
N GLY A 151 -1.38 0.92 19.92
CA GLY A 151 -1.22 1.70 21.15
C GLY A 151 -1.70 3.14 20.96
N GLY A 152 -2.42 3.68 21.95
CA GLY A 152 -2.96 5.05 21.87
C GLY A 152 -4.30 5.19 21.14
N GLY A 153 -4.97 4.08 20.81
CA GLY A 153 -6.36 4.08 20.29
C GLY A 153 -6.48 4.40 18.81
N ARG A 154 -5.37 4.40 18.07
CA ARG A 154 -5.35 4.50 16.61
C ARG A 154 -5.53 3.12 15.97
N GLN A 155 -5.88 3.12 14.69
CA GLN A 155 -5.95 1.93 13.85
C GLN A 155 -5.06 2.08 12.63
N ARG A 156 -4.56 0.97 12.09
CA ARG A 156 -3.85 0.91 10.80
C ARG A 156 -4.21 -0.36 10.03
N TYR A 157 -4.17 -0.31 8.71
CA TYR A 157 -4.28 -1.49 7.86
C TYR A 157 -3.02 -2.36 7.97
N VAL A 158 -3.20 -3.68 7.95
CA VAL A 158 -2.08 -4.65 8.09
C VAL A 158 -2.15 -5.83 7.14
N THR A 159 -3.29 -6.06 6.51
CA THR A 159 -3.54 -7.09 5.51
C THR A 159 -4.82 -6.70 4.75
N GLY A 160 -5.13 -7.42 3.68
CA GLY A 160 -6.32 -7.19 2.87
C GLY A 160 -6.41 -8.20 1.73
N SER A 161 -7.40 -7.98 0.88
CA SER A 161 -7.56 -8.76 -0.34
C SER A 161 -8.19 -7.95 -1.45
N VAL A 162 -7.90 -8.38 -2.67
CA VAL A 162 -8.63 -8.02 -3.88
C VAL A 162 -9.03 -9.33 -4.55
N THR A 163 -10.33 -9.50 -4.79
CA THR A 163 -10.87 -10.65 -5.52
C THR A 163 -11.60 -10.12 -6.73
N LEU A 164 -11.23 -10.57 -7.92
CA LEU A 164 -11.95 -10.29 -9.16
C LEU A 164 -12.86 -11.47 -9.48
N ASP A 165 -13.99 -11.20 -10.12
CA ASP A 165 -14.88 -12.26 -10.57
C ASP A 165 -14.21 -13.09 -11.68
N THR A 166 -14.34 -14.42 -11.63
CA THR A 166 -13.93 -15.31 -12.74
C THR A 166 -14.85 -15.17 -13.96
N ASP A 167 -16.09 -14.75 -13.75
CA ASP A 167 -17.07 -14.45 -14.80
C ASP A 167 -16.91 -13.02 -15.34
N LEU A 168 -15.88 -12.29 -14.89
CA LEU A 168 -15.36 -11.11 -15.58
C LEU A 168 -14.98 -11.54 -17.01
N ASP A 169 -15.95 -11.40 -17.92
CA ASP A 169 -15.95 -12.00 -19.25
C ASP A 169 -14.58 -11.80 -19.93
N ALA A 170 -13.98 -12.90 -20.40
CA ALA A 170 -12.67 -12.87 -21.05
C ALA A 170 -12.68 -12.03 -22.34
N ASP A 171 -13.86 -11.71 -22.87
CA ASP A 171 -14.07 -10.76 -23.97
C ASP A 171 -14.20 -9.29 -23.50
N LEU A 172 -14.10 -9.01 -22.19
CA LEU A 172 -14.03 -7.65 -21.68
C LEU A 172 -12.80 -6.93 -22.21
N ASP A 173 -13.01 -5.68 -22.58
CA ASP A 173 -11.96 -4.77 -22.97
C ASP A 173 -10.91 -4.71 -21.85
N SER A 174 -9.64 -4.94 -22.17
CA SER A 174 -8.54 -5.02 -21.19
C SER A 174 -8.48 -3.79 -20.28
N ASP A 175 -8.85 -2.62 -20.82
CA ASP A 175 -8.90 -1.38 -20.06
C ASP A 175 -10.00 -1.39 -18.98
N VAL A 176 -11.12 -2.08 -19.23
CA VAL A 176 -12.21 -2.23 -18.26
C VAL A 176 -11.75 -3.13 -17.12
N ALA A 177 -11.17 -4.29 -17.44
CA ALA A 177 -10.59 -5.17 -16.41
C ALA A 177 -9.54 -4.46 -15.57
N ARG A 178 -8.66 -3.67 -16.20
CA ARG A 178 -7.69 -2.82 -15.49
C ARG A 178 -8.37 -1.81 -14.57
N GLY A 179 -9.42 -1.13 -15.06
CA GLY A 179 -10.19 -0.17 -14.26
C GLY A 179 -10.81 -0.82 -13.01
N VAL A 180 -11.39 -2.01 -13.15
CA VAL A 180 -11.92 -2.79 -12.00
C VAL A 180 -10.81 -3.12 -11.02
N LEU A 181 -9.67 -3.64 -11.48
CA LEU A 181 -8.56 -3.95 -10.58
C LEU A 181 -8.04 -2.69 -9.85
N LEU A 182 -7.92 -1.56 -10.54
CA LEU A 182 -7.53 -0.28 -9.92
C LEU A 182 -8.57 0.19 -8.89
N HIS A 183 -9.86 0.04 -9.16
CA HIS A 183 -10.93 0.34 -8.21
C HIS A 183 -10.78 -0.48 -6.93
N GLU A 184 -10.62 -1.80 -7.05
CA GLU A 184 -10.45 -2.67 -5.88
C GLU A 184 -9.14 -2.43 -5.13
N LEU A 185 -8.05 -2.10 -5.84
CA LEU A 185 -6.82 -1.65 -5.20
C LEU A 185 -6.99 -0.30 -4.49
N GLY A 186 -7.86 0.58 -4.99
CA GLY A 186 -8.29 1.81 -4.32
C GLY A 186 -8.91 1.51 -2.95
N HIS A 187 -9.86 0.56 -2.90
CA HIS A 187 -10.42 0.07 -1.65
C HIS A 187 -9.37 -0.58 -0.75
N LEU A 188 -8.47 -1.39 -1.30
CA LEU A 188 -7.38 -2.02 -0.53
C LEU A 188 -6.52 -0.98 0.19
N VAL A 189 -6.21 0.16 -0.43
CA VAL A 189 -5.40 1.19 0.22
C VAL A 189 -6.19 2.16 1.10
N GLY A 190 -7.52 2.18 0.97
CA GLY A 190 -8.43 2.84 1.90
C GLY A 190 -9.42 3.84 1.30
N LEU A 191 -9.52 3.95 -0.04
CA LEU A 191 -10.54 4.78 -0.67
C LEU A 191 -11.93 4.16 -0.51
N ASP A 192 -12.93 5.00 -0.27
CA ASP A 192 -14.34 4.63 -0.28
C ASP A 192 -15.01 5.16 -1.55
N HIS A 193 -16.22 4.65 -1.80
CA HIS A 193 -17.01 5.12 -2.92
C HIS A 193 -17.39 6.60 -2.81
N VAL A 194 -17.56 7.21 -3.98
CA VAL A 194 -18.05 8.58 -4.15
C VAL A 194 -19.24 8.64 -5.09
N SER A 195 -19.87 9.81 -5.17
CA SER A 195 -21.05 10.04 -6.03
C SER A 195 -20.70 10.68 -7.37
N ASP A 196 -19.48 11.18 -7.53
CA ASP A 196 -18.97 11.73 -8.78
C ASP A 196 -18.69 10.61 -9.80
N ARG A 197 -19.26 10.73 -11.00
CA ARG A 197 -19.16 9.74 -12.09
C ARG A 197 -17.87 9.86 -12.89
N ASP A 198 -17.13 10.95 -12.69
CA ASP A 198 -15.83 11.17 -13.33
C ASP A 198 -14.68 10.54 -12.51
N GLU A 199 -14.97 10.03 -11.31
CA GLU A 199 -14.05 9.29 -10.46
C GLU A 199 -14.21 7.78 -10.69
N LEU A 200 -13.09 7.05 -10.63
CA LEU A 200 -13.05 5.60 -10.69
C LEU A 200 -13.78 4.99 -9.48
N MET A 201 -13.74 5.65 -8.32
CA MET A 201 -14.44 5.21 -7.11
C MET A 201 -15.95 5.51 -7.10
N TYR A 202 -16.57 5.81 -8.24
CA TYR A 202 -18.04 5.95 -8.32
C TYR A 202 -18.77 4.64 -7.97
N ALA A 203 -19.73 4.70 -7.05
CA ALA A 203 -20.39 3.51 -6.49
C ALA A 203 -21.20 2.68 -7.51
N ASP A 204 -21.88 3.30 -8.47
CA ASP A 204 -22.85 2.59 -9.34
C ASP A 204 -22.24 2.09 -10.66
N GLY A 205 -20.92 1.92 -10.71
CA GLY A 205 -20.18 1.45 -11.88
C GLY A 205 -20.11 2.46 -13.02
N THR A 206 -18.91 2.74 -13.52
CA THR A 206 -18.72 3.58 -14.71
C THR A 206 -17.78 2.92 -15.71
N PHE A 207 -17.76 3.46 -16.92
CA PHE A 207 -16.75 3.15 -17.94
C PHE A 207 -15.42 3.88 -17.70
N VAL A 208 -15.22 4.49 -16.51
CA VAL A 208 -13.95 5.13 -16.14
C VAL A 208 -12.92 4.04 -15.92
N ARG A 209 -11.76 4.19 -16.56
CA ARG A 209 -10.70 3.16 -16.61
C ARG A 209 -9.47 3.54 -15.78
N ASP A 210 -9.44 4.77 -15.28
CA ASP A 210 -8.30 5.39 -14.62
C ASP A 210 -8.77 6.23 -13.44
N PHE A 211 -7.93 6.35 -12.41
CA PHE A 211 -8.19 7.24 -11.29
C PHE A 211 -8.46 8.68 -11.74
N GLY A 212 -9.60 9.22 -11.30
CA GLY A 212 -9.97 10.61 -11.49
C GLY A 212 -9.19 11.56 -10.58
N PRO A 213 -9.43 12.88 -10.68
CA PRO A 213 -8.73 13.86 -9.85
C PRO A 213 -8.90 13.64 -8.34
N GLY A 214 -10.12 13.32 -7.89
CA GLY A 214 -10.44 13.08 -6.49
C GLY A 214 -9.79 11.80 -6.00
N ASP A 215 -9.89 10.72 -6.77
CA ASP A 215 -9.23 9.45 -6.43
C ASP A 215 -7.72 9.65 -6.22
N ARG A 216 -7.05 10.36 -7.14
CA ARG A 216 -5.61 10.64 -7.06
C ARG A 216 -5.27 11.46 -5.83
N GLU A 217 -6.07 12.47 -5.50
CA GLU A 217 -5.90 13.26 -4.28
C GLU A 217 -6.08 12.38 -3.02
N GLY A 218 -7.08 11.51 -3.01
CA GLY A 218 -7.34 10.56 -1.93
C GLY A 218 -6.18 9.57 -1.72
N LEU A 219 -5.66 9.00 -2.81
CA LEU A 219 -4.51 8.09 -2.79
C LEU A 219 -3.26 8.77 -2.22
N VAL A 220 -2.99 10.00 -2.64
CA VAL A 220 -1.89 10.80 -2.08
C VAL A 220 -2.05 10.98 -0.58
N ARG A 221 -3.25 11.35 -0.11
CA ARG A 221 -3.54 11.51 1.33
C ARG A 221 -3.36 10.23 2.14
N LEU A 222 -3.69 9.06 1.58
CA LEU A 222 -3.46 7.76 2.22
C LEU A 222 -1.97 7.43 2.35
N GLY A 223 -1.15 7.92 1.42
CA GLY A 223 0.31 7.81 1.41
C GLY A 223 1.05 8.73 2.39
N GLU A 224 0.47 9.88 2.71
CA GLU A 224 1.03 10.90 3.63
C GLU A 224 0.87 10.55 5.13
N GLY A 225 0.44 9.32 5.44
CA GLY A 225 0.25 8.82 6.79
C GLY A 225 1.52 8.85 7.65
N ARG A 226 1.34 8.59 8.95
CA ARG A 226 2.47 8.47 9.89
C ARG A 226 3.02 7.04 9.88
N CYS A 227 4.31 6.89 10.16
CA CYS A 227 4.87 5.59 10.57
C CYS A 227 4.27 5.15 11.92
N PHE A 228 4.18 3.83 12.14
CA PHE A 228 3.51 3.23 13.31
C PHE A 228 4.35 2.22 14.09
#